data_AF-A0A970ICQ4-F1
#
_entry.id   AF-A0A970ICQ4-F1
#
_cell.length_a   1.000
_cell.length_b   1.000
_cell.length_c   1.000
_cell.angle_alpha   90.00
_cell.angle_beta   90.00
_cell.angle_gamma   90.00
#
_symmetry.space_group_name_H-M   'P 1'
#
loop_
_entity.id
_entity.type
_entity.pdbx_description
1 polymer ?
#
loop_
_entity_poly.entity_id
_entity_poly.type
_entity_poly.pdbx_seq_one_letter_code
_entity_poly.pdbx_strand_id
1 'polypeptide(L)'
;DIYKLFDRLWLLDKGGYPVYDGNPIEAITYFKQAAHYADSETSMCSSCGNVNPEIVLNIVDSKALDDTGRLTEERRIQPEEWHRRYLGSRGEQQSPQVREIPPSKQKKPSARKQFLIFLQRNVQTKIVNTQYLLISLLEAPLLAAIVAMLTRYAPETGYTIMDNKNLVSFFFMAVIVAIFMGMSVSAEEIFKDRSLLKRERFLRLSHSGYIWSKITYLTGLSLLQTLLFILVGHAIMGIHGMLGIWWIILFAAALVANLTGLVLSQSLNSIVAIYITIPLLLIPQILLCGLVVKFDDLNPRSKTGNVPVIGEVIPSRWAFEALAVSSYMYNPYMKHFFDDEKEKFRAQYYRLGYLEELQSQMETAQDEYLKTGEADFSRLEVIRTGLPALTRVTEMETFPVPVDSWSGDLYQALDGYFKQADKILSRRSLHHTHAIDHVNRELLDEKGREGLLALKRNNHNLFLQELVLNTSSSHMYRVKDHVIVPKVGAIYLEPVSQNGRAPFYSHRKILGKWKIPALWYNLSVLGLMAVLTSLALFFEVPARFLRKKDV
;
A
#
# COMPACT_ATOMS: atom_id res chain seq x y z
N ASP A 1 9.44 -3.27 -59.59
CA ASP A 1 8.23 -4.12 -59.58
C ASP A 1 7.11 -3.64 -58.67
N ILE A 2 7.34 -3.35 -57.37
CA ILE A 2 6.27 -2.86 -56.47
C ILE A 2 5.53 -1.64 -57.02
N TYR A 3 6.24 -0.72 -57.67
CA TYR A 3 5.67 0.49 -58.26
C TYR A 3 4.54 0.22 -59.29
N LYS A 4 4.60 -0.91 -60.00
CA LYS A 4 3.58 -1.30 -60.99
C LYS A 4 2.36 -1.96 -60.36
N LEU A 5 2.43 -2.34 -59.08
CA LEU A 5 1.34 -3.01 -58.36
C LEU A 5 0.32 -2.02 -57.79
N PHE A 6 0.59 -0.72 -57.85
CA PHE A 6 -0.34 0.30 -57.40
C PHE A 6 -1.39 0.59 -58.48
N ASP A 7 -2.67 0.49 -58.13
CA ASP A 7 -3.76 0.89 -59.02
C ASP A 7 -3.76 2.40 -59.29
N ARG A 8 -3.33 3.18 -58.30
CA ARG A 8 -3.32 4.65 -58.34
C ARG A 8 -2.23 5.20 -57.46
N LEU A 9 -1.45 6.13 -57.99
CA LEU A 9 -0.41 6.89 -57.30
C LEU A 9 -0.97 8.27 -56.95
N TRP A 10 -0.87 8.63 -55.67
CA TRP A 10 -1.13 9.99 -55.19
C TRP A 10 0.16 10.55 -54.59
N LEU A 11 0.70 11.60 -55.22
CA LEU A 11 1.99 12.20 -54.84
C LEU A 11 1.78 13.60 -54.24
N LEU A 12 2.41 13.83 -53.09
CA LEU A 12 2.39 15.09 -52.36
C LEU A 12 3.82 15.63 -52.28
N ASP A 13 4.00 16.90 -52.63
CA ASP A 13 5.26 17.62 -52.46
C ASP A 13 5.31 18.33 -51.09
N LYS A 14 6.49 18.87 -50.73
CA LYS A 14 6.80 19.58 -49.51
C LYS A 14 5.76 20.65 -49.22
N GLY A 15 5.22 20.67 -48.00
CA GLY A 15 4.08 21.52 -47.62
C GLY A 15 2.71 20.85 -47.76
N GLY A 16 2.66 19.60 -48.25
CA GLY A 16 1.42 18.84 -48.40
C GLY A 16 0.64 19.17 -49.67
N TYR A 17 1.33 19.71 -50.68
CA TYR A 17 0.72 20.06 -51.96
C TYR A 17 0.57 18.83 -52.86
N PRO A 18 -0.65 18.47 -53.31
CA PRO A 18 -0.84 17.40 -54.28
C PRO A 18 -0.26 17.78 -55.65
N VAL A 19 0.59 16.93 -56.21
CA VAL A 19 1.28 17.20 -57.49
C VAL A 19 1.02 16.14 -58.56
N TYR A 20 0.44 14.99 -58.19
CA TYR A 20 -0.03 13.97 -59.11
C TYR A 20 -1.07 13.05 -58.47
N ASP A 21 -2.04 12.59 -59.27
CA ASP A 21 -3.09 11.66 -58.87
C ASP A 21 -3.54 10.85 -60.10
N GLY A 22 -3.06 9.62 -60.26
CA GLY A 22 -3.30 8.84 -61.47
C GLY A 22 -2.56 7.51 -61.52
N ASN A 23 -2.44 6.91 -62.70
CA ASN A 23 -1.71 5.64 -62.85
C ASN A 23 -0.20 5.85 -62.56
N PRO A 24 0.49 4.97 -61.81
CA PRO A 24 1.91 5.13 -61.52
C PRO A 24 2.80 5.17 -62.78
N ILE A 25 2.48 4.41 -63.83
CA ILE A 25 3.27 4.37 -65.07
C ILE A 25 3.14 5.70 -65.82
N GLU A 26 1.94 6.27 -65.85
CA GLU A 26 1.65 7.59 -66.43
C GLU A 26 2.25 8.74 -65.62
N ALA A 27 2.57 8.52 -64.34
CA ALA A 27 3.23 9.55 -63.52
C ALA A 27 4.58 9.94 -64.12
N ILE A 28 5.33 8.96 -64.64
CA ILE A 28 6.66 9.20 -65.20
C ILE A 28 6.56 10.04 -66.47
N THR A 29 5.61 9.74 -67.36
CA THR A 29 5.39 10.56 -68.55
C THR A 29 4.92 11.96 -68.17
N TYR A 30 3.98 12.09 -67.23
CA TYR A 30 3.50 13.39 -66.74
C TYR A 30 4.63 14.28 -66.22
N PHE A 31 5.47 13.79 -65.31
CA PHE A 31 6.56 14.59 -64.74
C PHE A 31 7.64 14.91 -65.76
N LYS A 32 7.97 13.97 -66.67
CA LYS A 32 8.94 14.24 -67.75
C LYS A 32 8.41 15.28 -68.74
N GLN A 33 7.14 15.21 -69.12
CA GLN A 33 6.49 16.20 -69.98
C GLN A 33 6.47 17.58 -69.31
N ALA A 34 6.06 17.65 -68.04
CA ALA A 34 6.02 18.90 -67.29
C ALA A 34 7.41 19.53 -67.06
N ALA A 35 8.46 18.72 -66.95
CA ALA A 35 9.85 19.20 -66.80
C ALA A 35 10.61 19.36 -68.13
N HIS A 36 9.94 19.13 -69.26
CA HIS A 36 10.49 19.21 -70.63
C HIS A 36 11.71 18.30 -70.89
N TYR A 37 11.65 17.05 -70.43
CA TYR A 37 12.64 16.03 -70.78
C TYR A 37 12.50 15.58 -72.24
N ALA A 38 13.61 15.23 -72.90
CA ALA A 38 13.62 14.83 -74.31
C ALA A 38 12.92 13.48 -74.57
N ASP A 39 12.91 12.59 -73.57
CA ASP A 39 12.32 11.24 -73.62
C ASP A 39 10.98 11.19 -72.86
N SER A 40 10.16 12.22 -73.01
CA SER A 40 8.96 12.44 -72.19
C SER A 40 7.85 11.40 -72.37
N GLU A 41 7.80 10.73 -73.53
CA GLU A 41 6.85 9.65 -73.82
C GLU A 41 7.28 8.27 -73.27
N THR A 42 8.53 8.14 -72.81
CA THR A 42 9.06 6.86 -72.35
C THR A 42 8.87 6.70 -70.83
N SER A 43 7.89 5.88 -70.43
CA SER A 43 7.63 5.53 -69.02
C SER A 43 8.37 4.28 -68.54
N MET A 44 8.75 3.38 -69.45
CA MET A 44 9.32 2.07 -69.14
C MET A 44 10.50 1.74 -70.04
N CYS A 45 11.45 0.94 -69.56
CA CYS A 45 12.52 0.42 -70.41
C CYS A 45 11.95 -0.56 -71.44
N SER A 46 12.15 -0.28 -72.73
CA SER A 46 11.65 -1.13 -73.82
C SER A 46 12.25 -2.54 -73.84
N SER A 47 13.46 -2.73 -73.29
CA SER A 47 14.18 -4.02 -73.33
C SER A 47 13.84 -4.96 -72.18
N CYS A 48 13.64 -4.42 -70.97
CA CYS A 48 13.43 -5.24 -69.77
C CYS A 48 12.12 -4.91 -69.03
N GLY A 49 11.33 -3.97 -69.54
CA GLY A 49 10.08 -3.52 -68.93
C GLY A 49 10.28 -2.86 -67.56
N ASN A 50 11.51 -2.60 -67.11
CA ASN A 50 11.76 -2.01 -65.80
C ASN A 50 11.28 -0.54 -65.75
N VAL A 51 10.81 -0.13 -64.58
CA VAL A 51 10.29 1.21 -64.32
C VAL A 51 11.08 1.78 -63.16
N ASN A 52 11.73 2.93 -63.38
CA ASN A 52 12.48 3.62 -62.34
C ASN A 52 11.63 4.74 -61.72
N PRO A 53 11.01 4.52 -60.54
CA PRO A 53 10.19 5.54 -59.88
C PRO A 53 11.02 6.72 -59.34
N GLU A 54 12.34 6.57 -59.15
CA GLU A 54 13.19 7.66 -58.66
C GLU A 54 13.23 8.84 -59.62
N ILE A 55 12.96 8.61 -60.92
CA ILE A 55 12.88 9.67 -61.92
C ILE A 55 11.85 10.73 -61.51
N VAL A 56 10.71 10.32 -60.95
CA VAL A 56 9.67 11.25 -60.51
C VAL A 56 10.20 12.12 -59.37
N LEU A 57 10.84 11.52 -58.37
CA LEU A 57 11.41 12.25 -57.23
C LEU A 57 12.55 13.18 -57.68
N ASN A 58 13.43 12.72 -58.57
CA ASN A 58 14.53 13.50 -59.12
C ASN A 58 14.05 14.72 -59.92
N ILE A 59 12.93 14.60 -60.64
CA ILE A 59 12.33 15.71 -61.37
C ILE A 59 11.74 16.74 -60.38
N VAL A 60 11.00 16.27 -59.38
CA VAL A 60 10.37 17.14 -58.37
C VAL A 60 11.42 17.88 -57.53
N ASP A 61 12.50 17.21 -57.16
CA ASP A 61 13.61 17.78 -56.38
C ASP A 61 14.71 18.44 -57.23
N SER A 62 14.50 18.58 -58.55
CA SER A 62 15.51 19.19 -59.43
C SER A 62 15.89 20.60 -58.97
N LYS A 63 17.19 20.86 -58.85
CA LYS A 63 17.76 22.15 -58.42
C LYS A 63 17.84 23.13 -59.59
N ALA A 64 17.68 24.42 -59.30
CA ALA A 64 17.87 25.48 -60.29
C ALA A 64 19.36 25.63 -60.63
N LEU A 65 19.67 26.20 -61.79
CA LEU A 65 21.03 26.52 -62.20
C LEU A 65 21.24 28.02 -62.03
N ASP A 66 22.40 28.42 -61.53
CA ASP A 66 22.82 29.83 -61.54
C ASP A 66 23.34 30.25 -62.92
N ASP A 67 23.62 31.54 -63.09
CA ASP A 67 24.14 32.13 -64.34
C ASP A 67 25.51 31.56 -64.76
N THR A 68 26.19 30.80 -63.87
CA THR A 68 27.46 30.11 -64.15
C THR A 68 27.27 28.62 -64.47
N GLY A 69 26.03 28.13 -64.50
CA GLY A 69 25.69 26.73 -64.76
C GLY A 69 25.93 25.80 -63.57
N ARG A 70 26.09 26.32 -62.35
CA ARG A 70 26.18 25.51 -61.13
C ARG A 70 24.80 25.31 -60.51
N LEU A 71 24.59 24.14 -59.91
CA LEU A 71 23.35 23.82 -59.20
C LEU A 71 23.23 24.67 -57.94
N THR A 72 22.13 25.40 -57.79
CA THR A 72 21.81 26.16 -56.57
C THR A 72 21.14 25.27 -55.53
N GLU A 73 20.97 25.76 -54.30
CA GLU A 73 20.20 25.06 -53.27
C GLU A 73 18.68 25.23 -53.44
N GLU A 74 18.24 26.11 -54.36
CA GLU A 74 16.84 26.35 -54.64
C GLU A 74 16.31 25.35 -55.68
N ARG A 75 15.07 24.89 -55.49
CA ARG A 75 14.42 24.02 -56.46
C ARG A 75 14.11 24.78 -57.75
N ARG A 76 14.25 24.09 -58.88
CA ARG A 76 13.92 24.58 -60.23
C ARG A 76 12.44 24.92 -60.37
N ILE A 77 11.56 24.11 -59.77
CA ILE A 77 10.12 24.31 -59.74
C ILE A 77 9.67 24.24 -58.28
N GLN A 78 8.98 25.28 -57.81
CA GLN A 78 8.51 25.35 -56.43
C GLN A 78 7.29 24.43 -56.23
N PRO A 79 7.04 23.92 -54.99
CA PRO A 79 5.90 23.06 -54.71
C PRO A 79 4.54 23.64 -55.12
N GLU A 80 4.34 24.95 -54.94
CA GLU A 80 3.15 25.68 -55.33
C GLU A 80 2.93 25.68 -56.85
N GLU A 81 4.03 25.73 -57.60
CA GLU A 81 4.03 25.71 -59.06
C GLU A 81 3.69 24.31 -59.57
N TRP A 82 4.28 23.27 -58.98
CA TRP A 82 3.90 21.87 -59.26
C TRP A 82 2.43 21.61 -58.98
N HIS A 83 1.91 22.13 -57.87
CA HIS A 83 0.49 22.04 -57.54
C HIS A 83 -0.39 22.73 -58.58
N ARG A 84 -0.01 23.94 -59.01
CA ARG A 84 -0.75 24.69 -60.03
C ARG A 84 -0.78 23.94 -61.37
N ARG A 85 0.35 23.36 -61.77
CA ARG A 85 0.44 22.53 -62.99
C ARG A 85 -0.45 21.29 -62.89
N TYR A 86 -0.43 20.62 -61.75
CA TYR A 86 -1.30 19.48 -61.46
C TYR A 86 -2.77 19.85 -61.55
N LEU A 87 -3.19 20.97 -60.94
CA LEU A 87 -4.58 21.44 -61.03
C LEU A 87 -4.98 21.78 -62.47
N GLY A 88 -4.06 22.32 -63.28
CA GLY A 88 -4.29 22.63 -64.69
C GLY A 88 -4.34 21.40 -65.60
N SER A 89 -3.57 20.35 -65.31
CA SER A 89 -3.58 19.09 -66.08
C SER A 89 -4.68 18.14 -65.66
N ARG A 90 -5.27 18.35 -64.47
CA ARG A 90 -6.34 17.51 -63.94
C ARG A 90 -7.64 17.84 -64.67
N GLY A 91 -8.22 16.84 -65.35
CA GLY A 91 -9.55 16.98 -65.93
C GLY A 91 -10.64 17.19 -64.87
N GLU A 92 -11.83 17.65 -65.29
CA GLU A 92 -12.98 17.80 -64.40
C GLU A 92 -13.27 16.48 -63.67
N GLN A 93 -13.13 16.49 -62.34
CA GLN A 93 -13.53 15.34 -61.54
C GLN A 93 -15.04 15.24 -61.53
N GLN A 94 -15.56 14.07 -61.88
CA GLN A 94 -16.96 13.74 -61.63
C GLN A 94 -17.25 13.94 -60.14
N SER A 95 -18.37 14.60 -59.84
CA SER A 95 -18.81 14.82 -58.46
C SER A 95 -18.85 13.48 -57.72
N PRO A 96 -18.29 13.40 -56.50
CA PRO A 96 -18.24 12.15 -55.77
C PRO A 96 -19.67 11.64 -55.56
N GLN A 97 -19.97 10.45 -56.09
CA GLN A 97 -21.23 9.80 -55.79
C GLN A 97 -21.27 9.49 -54.29
N VAL A 98 -22.28 10.04 -53.59
CA VAL A 98 -22.53 9.73 -52.18
C VAL A 98 -22.95 8.27 -52.10
N ARG A 99 -21.98 7.39 -51.81
CA ARG A 99 -22.23 5.98 -51.51
C ARG A 99 -22.50 5.83 -50.02
N GLU A 100 -23.48 4.99 -49.67
CA GLU A 100 -23.66 4.58 -48.28
C GLU A 100 -22.38 3.91 -47.77
N ILE A 101 -21.94 4.33 -46.58
CA ILE A 101 -20.77 3.77 -45.93
C ILE A 101 -21.05 2.28 -45.70
N PRO A 102 -20.20 1.35 -46.18
CA PRO A 102 -20.43 -0.07 -45.98
C PRO A 102 -20.54 -0.37 -44.48
N PRO A 103 -21.55 -1.14 -44.05
CA PRO A 103 -21.76 -1.41 -42.64
C PRO A 103 -20.55 -2.17 -42.07
N SER A 104 -19.84 -1.53 -41.15
CA SER A 104 -18.71 -2.18 -40.47
C SER A 104 -19.23 -3.32 -39.59
N LYS A 105 -18.76 -4.54 -39.88
CA LYS A 105 -19.02 -5.71 -39.02
C LYS A 105 -18.27 -5.65 -37.69
N GLN A 106 -17.31 -4.73 -37.55
CA GLN A 106 -16.47 -4.62 -36.35
C GLN A 106 -17.19 -3.80 -35.27
N LYS A 107 -17.75 -4.50 -34.28
CA LYS A 107 -18.32 -3.87 -33.08
C LYS A 107 -17.33 -3.98 -31.92
N LYS A 108 -17.10 -2.85 -31.24
CA LYS A 108 -16.31 -2.81 -30.00
C LYS A 108 -16.99 -3.69 -28.94
N PRO A 109 -16.27 -4.64 -28.30
CA PRO A 109 -16.82 -5.45 -27.22
C PRO A 109 -17.25 -4.60 -26.02
N SER A 110 -18.19 -5.07 -25.20
CA SER A 110 -18.58 -4.41 -23.95
C SER A 110 -17.44 -4.37 -22.93
N ALA A 111 -17.46 -3.41 -21.99
CA ALA A 111 -16.39 -3.23 -21.00
C ALA A 111 -16.09 -4.50 -20.17
N ARG A 112 -17.13 -5.27 -19.81
CA ARG A 112 -16.97 -6.56 -19.09
C ARG A 112 -16.27 -7.62 -19.94
N LYS A 113 -16.64 -7.73 -21.22
CA LYS A 113 -15.99 -8.66 -22.15
C LYS A 113 -14.54 -8.26 -22.39
N GLN A 114 -14.25 -6.96 -22.48
CA GLN A 114 -12.88 -6.47 -22.58
C GLN A 114 -12.04 -6.80 -21.33
N PHE A 115 -12.59 -6.59 -20.13
CA PHE A 115 -11.93 -7.01 -18.89
C PHE A 115 -11.54 -8.49 -18.91
N LEU A 116 -12.47 -9.37 -19.29
CA LEU A 116 -12.21 -10.82 -19.34
C LEU A 116 -11.14 -11.17 -20.38
N ILE A 117 -11.17 -10.53 -21.55
CA ILE A 117 -10.15 -10.71 -22.59
C ILE A 117 -8.78 -10.24 -22.10
N PHE A 118 -8.69 -9.09 -21.43
CA PHE A 118 -7.43 -8.60 -20.88
C PHE A 118 -6.89 -9.51 -19.78
N LEU A 119 -7.77 -10.01 -18.90
CA LEU A 119 -7.40 -10.95 -17.86
C LEU A 119 -6.90 -12.27 -18.46
N GLN A 120 -7.64 -12.83 -19.42
CA GLN A 120 -7.25 -14.05 -20.12
C GLN A 120 -5.89 -13.87 -20.81
N ARG A 121 -5.71 -12.77 -21.53
CA ARG A 121 -4.42 -12.44 -22.17
C ARG A 121 -3.30 -12.39 -21.13
N ASN A 122 -3.52 -11.70 -20.02
CA ASN A 122 -2.51 -11.53 -18.99
C ASN A 122 -2.15 -12.88 -18.31
N VAL A 123 -3.13 -13.74 -18.04
CA VAL A 123 -2.88 -15.07 -17.49
C VAL A 123 -2.13 -15.95 -18.50
N GLN A 124 -2.57 -16.00 -19.75
CA GLN A 124 -1.97 -16.85 -20.79
C GLN A 124 -0.51 -16.47 -21.07
N THR A 125 -0.19 -15.17 -21.17
CA THR A 125 1.19 -14.74 -21.42
C THR A 125 2.14 -15.07 -20.26
N LYS A 126 1.62 -15.17 -19.03
CA LYS A 126 2.41 -15.48 -17.84
C LYS A 126 2.58 -16.98 -17.61
N ILE A 127 1.54 -17.79 -17.87
CA ILE A 127 1.63 -19.25 -17.77
C ILE A 127 2.66 -19.82 -18.76
N VAL A 128 2.77 -19.24 -19.96
CA VAL A 128 3.77 -19.65 -20.95
C VAL A 128 5.20 -19.27 -20.52
N ASN A 129 5.36 -18.24 -19.68
CA ASN A 129 6.64 -17.83 -19.15
C ASN A 129 6.98 -18.60 -17.86
N THR A 130 7.46 -19.83 -18.03
CA THR A 130 7.82 -20.74 -16.93
C THR A 130 8.85 -20.15 -15.98
N GLN A 131 9.84 -19.42 -16.47
CA GLN A 131 10.87 -18.77 -15.64
C GLN A 131 10.25 -17.71 -14.72
N TYR A 132 9.41 -16.83 -15.27
CA TYR A 132 8.71 -15.82 -14.47
C TYR A 132 7.81 -16.44 -13.42
N LEU A 133 7.04 -17.48 -13.78
CA LEU A 133 6.12 -18.15 -12.87
C LEU A 133 6.87 -18.87 -11.74
N LEU A 134 7.95 -19.59 -12.06
CA LEU A 134 8.80 -20.25 -11.08
C LEU A 134 9.42 -19.25 -10.10
N ILE A 135 10.02 -18.17 -10.61
CA ILE A 135 10.62 -17.14 -9.75
C ILE A 135 9.54 -16.53 -8.85
N SER A 136 8.41 -16.11 -9.41
CA SER A 136 7.33 -15.46 -8.65
C SER A 136 6.71 -16.37 -7.59
N LEU A 137 6.60 -17.68 -7.85
CA LEU A 137 6.01 -18.63 -6.90
C LEU A 137 7.01 -19.17 -5.87
N LEU A 138 8.30 -19.31 -6.22
CA LEU A 138 9.35 -19.79 -5.32
C LEU A 138 9.94 -18.69 -4.44
N GLU A 139 9.88 -17.43 -4.86
CA GLU A 139 10.36 -16.28 -4.10
C GLU A 139 9.75 -16.24 -2.69
N ALA A 140 8.43 -16.35 -2.56
CA ALA A 140 7.74 -16.33 -1.26
C ALA A 140 8.15 -17.48 -0.33
N PRO A 141 8.05 -18.76 -0.73
CA PRO A 141 8.56 -19.90 0.04
C PRO A 141 10.03 -19.76 0.45
N LEU A 142 10.89 -19.32 -0.47
CA LEU A 142 12.32 -19.21 -0.22
C LEU A 142 12.62 -18.13 0.82
N LEU A 143 12.03 -16.95 0.65
CA LEU A 143 12.17 -15.86 1.63
C LEU A 143 11.58 -16.26 2.98
N ALA A 144 10.44 -16.94 3.01
CA ALA A 144 9.85 -17.48 4.24
C ALA A 144 10.80 -18.45 4.94
N ALA A 145 11.42 -19.37 4.19
CA ALA A 145 12.37 -20.33 4.71
C ALA A 145 13.60 -19.65 5.30
N ILE A 146 14.21 -18.72 4.58
CA ILE A 146 15.37 -17.95 5.04
C ILE A 146 15.03 -17.18 6.32
N VAL A 147 13.95 -16.40 6.29
CA VAL A 147 13.52 -15.56 7.42
C VAL A 147 13.18 -16.41 8.63
N ALA A 148 12.45 -17.52 8.46
CA ALA A 148 12.09 -18.41 9.56
C ALA A 148 13.32 -19.14 10.13
N MET A 149 14.23 -19.65 9.30
CA MET A 149 15.45 -20.32 9.79
C MET A 149 16.35 -19.37 10.58
N LEU A 150 16.55 -18.14 10.09
CA LEU A 150 17.38 -17.15 10.79
C LEU A 150 16.77 -16.64 12.10
N THR A 151 15.44 -16.72 12.23
CA THR A 151 14.70 -16.25 13.42
C THR A 151 14.23 -17.40 14.33
N ARG A 152 14.49 -18.66 13.97
CA ARG A 152 14.21 -19.81 14.83
C ARG A 152 15.29 -19.93 15.90
N TYR A 153 15.11 -19.22 17.01
CA TYR A 153 15.99 -19.34 18.17
C TYR A 153 15.55 -20.49 19.07
N ALA A 154 16.49 -21.37 19.44
CA ALA A 154 16.28 -22.45 20.39
C ALA A 154 17.35 -22.38 21.50
N PRO A 155 16.97 -22.35 22.79
CA PRO A 155 17.89 -22.53 23.90
C PRO A 155 18.39 -24.00 24.00
N GLU A 156 19.36 -24.26 24.88
CA GLU A 156 19.96 -25.60 25.08
C GLU A 156 18.93 -26.68 25.48
N THR A 157 17.82 -26.26 26.07
CA THR A 157 16.71 -27.13 26.50
C THR A 157 15.78 -27.57 25.36
N GLY A 158 16.00 -27.06 24.14
CA GLY A 158 15.19 -27.35 22.96
C GLY A 158 14.30 -26.18 22.52
N TYR A 159 13.73 -26.29 21.32
CA TYR A 159 12.89 -25.24 20.75
C TYR A 159 11.47 -25.24 21.33
N THR A 160 11.03 -24.09 21.82
CA THR A 160 9.61 -23.80 22.09
C THR A 160 9.27 -22.44 21.49
N ILE A 161 7.99 -22.23 21.14
CA ILE A 161 7.56 -20.89 20.70
C ILE A 161 7.66 -19.91 21.86
N MET A 162 7.42 -20.37 23.09
CA MET A 162 7.51 -19.55 24.30
C MET A 162 8.84 -18.85 24.48
N ASP A 163 9.93 -19.57 24.25
CA ASP A 163 11.29 -19.10 24.52
C ASP A 163 11.98 -18.49 23.29
N ASN A 164 11.29 -18.46 22.13
CA ASN A 164 11.86 -17.88 20.92
C ASN A 164 11.91 -16.35 20.99
N LYS A 165 13.09 -15.80 21.33
CA LYS A 165 13.36 -14.35 21.39
C LYS A 165 13.21 -13.61 20.06
N ASN A 166 13.34 -14.31 18.95
CA ASN A 166 13.34 -13.72 17.61
C ASN A 166 11.97 -13.78 16.93
N LEU A 167 10.91 -14.25 17.62
CA LEU A 167 9.57 -14.34 17.05
C LEU A 167 9.01 -12.96 16.63
N VAL A 168 9.27 -11.91 17.42
CA VAL A 168 8.86 -10.54 17.08
C VAL A 168 9.57 -10.06 15.80
N SER A 169 10.86 -10.39 15.64
CA SER A 169 11.62 -10.09 14.43
C SER A 169 11.06 -10.83 13.22
N PHE A 170 10.59 -12.07 13.39
CA PHE A 170 9.89 -12.83 12.35
C PHE A 170 8.60 -12.13 11.89
N PHE A 171 7.79 -11.60 12.82
CA PHE A 171 6.56 -10.87 12.50
C PHE A 171 6.86 -9.64 11.64
N PHE A 172 7.87 -8.89 12.06
CA PHE A 172 8.33 -7.70 11.36
C PHE A 172 8.82 -8.04 9.95
N MET A 173 9.72 -9.03 9.81
CA MET A 173 10.24 -9.43 8.51
C MET A 173 9.14 -10.00 7.60
N ALA A 174 8.18 -10.75 8.13
CA ALA A 174 7.05 -11.25 7.35
C ALA A 174 6.22 -10.11 6.70
N VAL A 175 5.94 -9.04 7.45
CA VAL A 175 5.24 -7.86 6.93
C VAL A 175 6.06 -7.16 5.85
N ILE A 176 7.36 -6.94 6.09
CA ILE A 176 8.23 -6.25 5.13
C ILE A 176 8.41 -7.07 3.85
N VAL A 177 8.60 -8.38 3.95
CA VAL A 177 8.71 -9.26 2.78
C VAL A 177 7.41 -9.27 1.98
N ALA A 178 6.24 -9.34 2.62
CA ALA A 178 4.95 -9.29 1.93
C ALA A 178 4.77 -7.97 1.14
N ILE A 179 5.16 -6.84 1.73
CA ILE A 179 5.12 -5.52 1.06
C ILE A 179 6.14 -5.43 -0.07
N PHE A 180 7.38 -5.88 0.15
CA PHE A 180 8.43 -5.90 -0.87
C PHE A 180 8.02 -6.73 -2.09
N MET A 181 7.55 -7.95 -1.85
CA MET A 181 7.10 -8.86 -2.90
C MET A 181 5.97 -8.25 -3.73
N GLY A 182 4.95 -7.69 -3.06
CA GLY A 182 3.82 -7.06 -3.73
C GLY A 182 4.24 -5.87 -4.60
N MET A 183 5.11 -4.99 -4.10
CA MET A 183 5.64 -3.88 -4.90
C MET A 183 6.49 -4.37 -6.08
N SER A 184 7.41 -5.32 -5.84
CA SER A 184 8.36 -5.81 -6.84
C SER A 184 7.66 -6.43 -8.05
N VAL A 185 6.74 -7.36 -7.81
CA VAL A 185 6.06 -8.11 -8.88
C VAL A 185 5.13 -7.22 -9.71
N SER A 186 4.49 -6.24 -9.08
CA SER A 186 3.51 -5.37 -9.73
C SER A 186 4.13 -4.15 -10.43
N ALA A 187 5.33 -3.72 -10.03
CA ALA A 187 5.92 -2.48 -10.52
C ALA A 187 6.33 -2.48 -11.99
N GLU A 188 6.40 -3.65 -12.64
CA GLU A 188 6.71 -3.76 -14.07
C GLU A 188 5.49 -4.04 -14.96
N GLU A 189 4.32 -4.32 -14.38
CA GLU A 189 3.17 -4.87 -15.12
C GLU A 189 2.57 -3.91 -16.14
N ILE A 190 2.44 -2.62 -15.81
CA ILE A 190 1.92 -1.60 -16.74
C ILE A 190 3.06 -1.07 -17.63
N PHE A 191 4.27 -0.96 -17.08
CA PHE A 191 5.44 -0.48 -17.79
C PHE A 191 5.75 -1.33 -19.03
N LYS A 192 5.76 -2.66 -18.88
CA LYS A 192 6.01 -3.60 -19.98
C LYS A 192 4.97 -3.52 -21.10
N ASP A 193 3.71 -3.25 -20.74
CA ASP A 193 2.61 -3.17 -21.70
C ASP A 193 2.55 -1.82 -22.44
N ARG A 194 3.42 -0.84 -22.11
CA ARG A 194 3.30 0.54 -22.60
C ARG A 194 3.34 0.66 -24.13
N SER A 195 4.20 -0.11 -24.82
CA SER A 195 4.28 -0.10 -26.29
C SER A 195 3.01 -0.66 -26.94
N LEU A 196 2.46 -1.71 -26.35
CA LEU A 196 1.20 -2.34 -26.76
C LEU A 196 0.02 -1.40 -26.53
N LEU A 197 -0.07 -0.74 -25.37
CA LEU A 197 -1.12 0.23 -25.06
C LEU A 197 -1.08 1.46 -25.99
N LYS A 198 0.11 1.89 -26.44
CA LYS A 198 0.25 2.94 -27.46
C LYS A 198 -0.37 2.52 -28.80
N ARG A 199 -0.17 1.27 -29.23
CA ARG A 199 -0.76 0.72 -30.46
C ARG A 199 -2.28 0.55 -30.35
N GLU A 200 -2.76 0.09 -29.19
CA GLU A 200 -4.19 -0.13 -28.94
C GLU A 200 -4.99 1.16 -28.73
N ARG A 201 -4.32 2.31 -28.57
CA ARG A 201 -4.97 3.62 -28.37
C ARG A 201 -5.96 3.97 -29.50
N PHE A 202 -5.65 3.58 -30.74
CA PHE A 202 -6.53 3.81 -31.90
C PHE A 202 -7.86 3.05 -31.80
N LEU A 203 -7.88 1.92 -31.09
CA LEU A 203 -9.08 1.08 -30.90
C LEU A 203 -10.01 1.62 -29.79
N ARG A 204 -9.58 2.65 -29.05
CA ARG A 204 -10.32 3.28 -27.93
C ARG A 204 -10.87 2.24 -26.93
N LEU A 205 -10.07 1.24 -26.54
CA LEU A 205 -10.47 0.21 -25.58
C LEU A 205 -10.70 0.78 -24.17
N SER A 206 -11.36 0.02 -23.30
CA SER A 206 -11.69 0.40 -21.93
C SER A 206 -10.44 0.40 -21.05
N HIS A 207 -9.98 1.58 -20.64
CA HIS A 207 -8.88 1.73 -19.68
C HIS A 207 -9.19 1.06 -18.34
N SER A 208 -10.41 1.25 -17.82
CA SER A 208 -10.80 0.65 -16.56
C SER A 208 -10.83 -0.89 -16.62
N GLY A 209 -11.26 -1.45 -17.75
CA GLY A 209 -11.24 -2.91 -17.97
C GLY A 209 -9.82 -3.48 -17.96
N TYR A 210 -8.85 -2.75 -18.51
CA TYR A 210 -7.44 -3.11 -18.46
C TYR A 210 -6.90 -3.06 -17.02
N ILE A 211 -7.09 -1.94 -16.30
CA ILE A 211 -6.59 -1.78 -14.92
C ILE A 211 -7.19 -2.83 -13.98
N TRP A 212 -8.50 -3.06 -14.04
CA TRP A 212 -9.14 -4.11 -13.24
C TRP A 212 -8.59 -5.50 -13.53
N SER A 213 -8.26 -5.79 -14.80
CA SER A 213 -7.67 -7.09 -15.16
C SER A 213 -6.32 -7.31 -14.49
N LYS A 214 -5.47 -6.26 -14.44
CA LYS A 214 -4.17 -6.26 -13.74
C LYS A 214 -4.33 -6.41 -12.24
N ILE A 215 -5.22 -5.63 -11.62
CA ILE A 215 -5.50 -5.72 -10.18
C ILE A 215 -5.97 -7.14 -9.83
N THR A 216 -6.88 -7.72 -10.60
CA THR A 216 -7.44 -9.06 -10.34
C THR A 216 -6.36 -10.13 -10.42
N TYR A 217 -5.52 -10.10 -11.47
CA TYR A 217 -4.41 -11.03 -11.62
C TYR A 217 -3.42 -10.93 -10.45
N LEU A 218 -2.97 -9.72 -10.11
CA LEU A 218 -2.01 -9.51 -9.02
C LEU A 218 -2.60 -9.88 -7.65
N THR A 219 -3.88 -9.64 -7.45
CA THR A 219 -4.59 -10.07 -6.23
C THR A 219 -4.56 -11.59 -6.11
N GLY A 220 -4.86 -12.32 -7.18
CA GLY A 220 -4.79 -13.79 -7.18
C GLY A 220 -3.38 -14.31 -6.94
N LEU A 221 -2.37 -13.69 -7.56
CA LEU A 221 -0.97 -14.06 -7.37
C LEU A 221 -0.51 -13.83 -5.93
N SER A 222 -0.75 -12.65 -5.35
CA SER A 222 -0.34 -12.36 -3.97
C SER A 222 -1.12 -13.15 -2.94
N LEU A 223 -2.37 -13.51 -3.21
CA LEU A 223 -3.15 -14.42 -2.37
C LEU A 223 -2.46 -15.78 -2.25
N LEU A 224 -1.98 -16.33 -3.37
CA LEU A 224 -1.22 -17.58 -3.40
C LEU A 224 0.17 -17.42 -2.75
N GLN A 225 0.90 -16.36 -3.08
CA GLN A 225 2.25 -16.12 -2.57
C GLN A 225 2.28 -15.95 -1.05
N THR A 226 1.37 -15.15 -0.49
CA THR A 226 1.28 -14.96 0.96
C THR A 226 0.84 -16.22 1.70
N LEU A 227 -0.02 -17.05 1.07
CA LEU A 227 -0.37 -18.36 1.60
C LEU A 227 0.85 -19.29 1.67
N LEU A 228 1.61 -19.39 0.57
CA LEU A 228 2.82 -20.20 0.50
C LEU A 228 3.88 -19.72 1.50
N PHE A 229 4.06 -18.40 1.64
CA PHE A 229 4.96 -17.80 2.62
C PHE A 229 4.59 -18.26 4.04
N ILE A 230 3.32 -18.19 4.42
CA ILE A 230 2.87 -18.56 5.76
C ILE A 230 2.94 -20.07 5.98
N LEU A 231 2.62 -20.90 4.99
CA LEU A 231 2.72 -22.35 5.12
C LEU A 231 4.15 -22.77 5.47
N VAL A 232 5.14 -22.24 4.73
CA VAL A 232 6.56 -22.52 4.99
C VAL A 232 7.02 -21.89 6.31
N GLY A 233 6.68 -20.62 6.55
CA GLY A 233 7.05 -19.90 7.76
C GLY A 233 6.51 -20.54 9.03
N HIS A 234 5.22 -20.90 9.06
CA HIS A 234 4.60 -21.58 10.20
C HIS A 234 5.12 -23.00 10.38
N ALA A 235 5.39 -23.74 9.30
CA ALA A 235 5.98 -25.08 9.41
C ALA A 235 7.36 -25.01 10.08
N ILE A 236 8.20 -24.05 9.68
CA ILE A 236 9.54 -23.87 10.27
C ILE A 236 9.48 -23.26 11.66
N MET A 237 8.54 -22.35 11.96
CA MET A 237 8.43 -21.73 13.30
C MET A 237 7.61 -22.57 14.29
N GLY A 238 6.85 -23.56 13.83
CA GLY A 238 5.96 -24.39 14.64
C GLY A 238 4.68 -23.68 15.09
N ILE A 239 4.22 -22.64 14.39
CA ILE A 239 3.06 -21.82 14.81
C ILE A 239 1.76 -22.52 14.43
N HIS A 240 0.92 -22.83 15.42
CA HIS A 240 -0.33 -23.56 15.24
C HIS A 240 -1.57 -22.67 15.43
N GLY A 241 -2.67 -22.99 14.74
CA GLY A 241 -3.99 -22.36 14.95
C GLY A 241 -4.16 -20.91 14.46
N MET A 242 -3.14 -20.31 13.85
CA MET A 242 -3.12 -18.88 13.49
C MET A 242 -3.05 -18.58 11.99
N LEU A 243 -3.06 -19.60 11.14
CA LEU A 243 -2.81 -19.48 9.70
C LEU A 243 -3.74 -18.45 9.02
N GLY A 244 -5.06 -18.54 9.26
CA GLY A 244 -6.03 -17.66 8.60
C GLY A 244 -5.88 -16.18 8.97
N ILE A 245 -5.61 -15.90 10.26
CA ILE A 245 -5.41 -14.53 10.76
C ILE A 245 -4.14 -13.92 10.16
N TRP A 246 -3.03 -14.66 10.16
CA TRP A 246 -1.78 -14.20 9.57
C TRP A 246 -1.93 -13.98 8.07
N TRP A 247 -2.61 -14.90 7.39
CA TRP A 247 -2.79 -14.87 5.95
C TRP A 247 -3.55 -13.66 5.48
N ILE A 248 -4.70 -13.36 6.10
CA ILE A 248 -5.47 -12.18 5.70
C ILE A 248 -4.71 -10.87 5.97
N ILE A 249 -3.91 -10.79 7.03
CA ILE A 249 -3.09 -9.61 7.35
C ILE A 249 -1.99 -9.40 6.31
N LEU A 250 -1.17 -10.44 6.05
CA LEU A 250 -0.08 -10.35 5.08
C LEU A 250 -0.62 -10.14 3.65
N PHE A 251 -1.73 -10.78 3.30
CA PHE A 251 -2.43 -10.56 2.04
C PHE A 251 -2.90 -9.11 1.89
N ALA A 252 -3.54 -8.53 2.92
CA ALA A 252 -3.98 -7.14 2.87
C ALA A 252 -2.80 -6.17 2.69
N ALA A 253 -1.68 -6.41 3.38
CA ALA A 253 -0.47 -5.63 3.22
C ALA A 253 0.13 -5.75 1.80
N ALA A 254 0.22 -6.98 1.28
CA ALA A 254 0.68 -7.26 -0.07
C ALA A 254 -0.24 -6.65 -1.14
N LEU A 255 -1.55 -6.58 -0.90
CA LEU A 255 -2.50 -5.96 -1.83
C LEU A 255 -2.29 -4.44 -1.94
N VAL A 256 -2.12 -3.74 -0.81
CA VAL A 256 -1.77 -2.30 -0.81
C VAL A 256 -0.44 -2.08 -1.54
N ALA A 257 0.52 -2.98 -1.32
CA ALA A 257 1.82 -2.95 -1.96
C ALA A 257 1.73 -3.18 -3.48
N ASN A 258 0.91 -4.13 -3.95
CA ASN A 258 0.63 -4.36 -5.37
C ASN A 258 0.09 -3.12 -6.06
N LEU A 259 -0.88 -2.46 -5.44
CA LEU A 259 -1.48 -1.25 -5.99
C LEU A 259 -0.45 -0.12 -6.04
N THR A 260 0.40 -0.02 -5.01
CA THR A 260 1.50 0.95 -4.98
C THR A 260 2.51 0.68 -6.09
N GLY A 261 2.88 -0.57 -6.32
CA GLY A 261 3.76 -0.95 -7.43
C GLY A 261 3.11 -0.68 -8.79
N LEU A 262 1.81 -0.96 -8.99
CA LEU A 262 1.09 -0.56 -10.21
C LEU A 262 1.15 0.95 -10.46
N VAL A 263 0.99 1.77 -9.41
CA VAL A 263 1.11 3.22 -9.50
C VAL A 263 2.52 3.62 -9.95
N LEU A 264 3.57 3.00 -9.41
CA LEU A 264 4.95 3.21 -9.87
C LEU A 264 5.12 2.82 -11.33
N SER A 265 4.57 1.66 -11.72
CA SER A 265 4.62 1.10 -13.07
C SER A 265 4.02 2.05 -14.11
N GLN A 266 2.90 2.69 -13.77
CA GLN A 266 2.22 3.66 -14.64
C GLN A 266 3.00 4.99 -14.73
N SER A 267 3.55 5.45 -13.60
CA SER A 267 4.05 6.81 -13.43
C SER A 267 5.48 7.00 -13.92
N LEU A 268 6.33 5.99 -13.76
CA LEU A 268 7.76 6.10 -14.08
C LEU A 268 8.04 5.79 -15.56
N ASN A 269 9.15 6.36 -16.06
CA ASN A 269 9.54 6.26 -17.48
C ASN A 269 10.70 5.30 -17.75
N SER A 270 11.32 4.74 -16.71
CA SER A 270 12.42 3.79 -16.83
C SER A 270 12.30 2.68 -15.78
N ILE A 271 12.71 1.46 -16.15
CA ILE A 271 12.81 0.32 -15.24
C ILE A 271 13.81 0.62 -14.11
N VAL A 272 14.91 1.31 -14.42
CA VAL A 272 15.91 1.69 -13.42
C VAL A 272 15.31 2.62 -12.36
N ALA A 273 14.47 3.57 -12.76
CA ALA A 273 13.81 4.48 -11.83
C ALA A 273 12.84 3.73 -10.91
N ILE A 274 12.14 2.70 -11.42
CA ILE A 274 11.26 1.83 -10.63
C ILE A 274 12.07 1.13 -9.54
N TYR A 275 13.19 0.49 -9.89
CA TYR A 275 14.00 -0.25 -8.93
C TYR A 275 14.68 0.63 -7.88
N ILE A 276 15.06 1.87 -8.20
CA ILE A 276 15.60 2.82 -7.21
C ILE A 276 14.48 3.27 -6.24
N THR A 277 13.25 3.41 -6.73
CA THR A 277 12.12 3.89 -5.93
C THR A 277 11.61 2.85 -4.93
N ILE A 278 11.69 1.55 -5.25
CA ILE A 278 11.20 0.48 -4.37
C ILE A 278 11.90 0.51 -2.99
N PRO A 279 13.25 0.47 -2.88
CA PRO A 279 13.94 0.61 -1.59
C PRO A 279 13.66 1.95 -0.90
N LEU A 280 13.57 3.05 -1.65
CA LEU A 280 13.25 4.37 -1.11
C LEU A 280 11.88 4.37 -0.40
N LEU A 281 10.89 3.64 -0.93
CA LEU A 281 9.60 3.47 -0.27
C LEU A 281 9.62 2.46 0.88
N LEU A 282 10.53 1.47 0.86
CA LEU A 282 10.66 0.48 1.93
C LEU A 282 11.34 1.02 3.19
N ILE A 283 12.33 1.91 3.06
CA ILE A 283 13.06 2.45 4.21
C ILE A 283 12.09 3.11 5.23
N PRO A 284 11.16 4.01 4.83
CA PRO A 284 10.15 4.53 5.74
C PRO A 284 9.24 3.46 6.33
N GLN A 285 8.87 2.43 5.54
CA GLN A 285 8.04 1.32 6.02
C GLN A 285 8.75 0.51 7.12
N ILE A 286 10.06 0.35 7.02
CA ILE A 286 10.88 -0.33 8.03
C ILE A 286 10.99 0.53 9.30
N LEU A 287 11.34 1.81 9.15
CA LEU A 287 11.58 2.70 10.28
C LEU A 287 10.30 3.03 11.06
N LEU A 288 9.20 3.25 10.35
CA LEU A 288 7.94 3.72 10.92
C LEU A 288 6.90 2.62 11.13
N CYS A 289 7.32 1.34 11.16
CA CYS A 289 6.43 0.23 11.53
C CYS A 289 6.09 0.18 13.03
N GLY A 290 6.89 0.85 13.88
CA GLY A 290 6.72 0.90 15.34
C GLY A 290 7.58 -0.07 16.15
N LEU A 291 8.31 -0.98 15.49
CA LEU A 291 9.27 -1.89 16.15
C LEU A 291 10.68 -1.31 16.22
N VAL A 292 11.23 -0.84 15.08
CA VAL A 292 12.61 -0.32 14.98
C VAL A 292 12.74 1.01 15.72
N VAL A 293 11.78 1.92 15.52
CA VAL A 293 11.67 3.18 16.25
C VAL A 293 10.36 3.16 17.04
N LYS A 294 10.47 3.26 18.37
CA LYS A 294 9.28 3.29 19.25
C LYS A 294 8.54 4.60 19.03
N PHE A 295 7.21 4.53 18.88
CA PHE A 295 6.39 5.73 18.65
C PHE A 295 6.37 6.70 19.82
N ASP A 296 6.58 6.21 21.04
CA ASP A 296 6.72 7.05 22.24
C ASP A 296 7.90 8.03 22.13
N ASP A 297 8.98 7.61 21.46
CA ASP A 297 10.16 8.45 21.26
C ASP A 297 9.93 9.51 20.16
N LEU A 298 9.07 9.21 19.18
CA LEU A 298 8.71 10.13 18.10
C LEU A 298 7.67 11.17 18.50
N ASN A 299 6.86 10.91 19.54
CA ASN A 299 5.85 11.85 20.02
C ASN A 299 5.83 11.97 21.55
N PRO A 300 6.91 12.48 22.17
CA PRO A 300 7.03 12.56 23.63
C PRO A 300 6.01 13.52 24.26
N ARG A 301 5.41 14.43 23.47
CA ARG A 301 4.39 15.39 23.92
C ARG A 301 2.95 14.85 23.84
N SER A 302 2.75 13.62 23.38
CA SER A 302 1.41 13.02 23.29
C SER A 302 0.78 12.83 24.67
N LYS A 303 -0.42 13.38 24.88
CA LYS A 303 -1.23 13.16 26.10
C LYS A 303 -2.03 11.86 26.08
N THR A 304 -2.22 11.26 24.90
CA THR A 304 -3.08 10.08 24.73
C THR A 304 -2.29 8.79 24.52
N GLY A 305 -0.97 8.89 24.31
CA GLY A 305 -0.14 7.75 23.90
C GLY A 305 -0.40 7.29 22.46
N ASN A 306 -1.17 8.05 21.68
CA ASN A 306 -1.52 7.66 20.31
C ASN A 306 -0.30 7.65 19.39
N VAL A 307 -0.35 6.75 18.41
CA VAL A 307 0.61 6.68 17.30
C VAL A 307 0.69 8.05 16.57
N PRO A 308 1.91 8.52 16.23
CA PRO A 308 2.09 9.76 15.49
C PRO A 308 1.47 9.67 14.09
N VAL A 309 1.00 10.80 13.58
CA VAL A 309 0.31 10.87 12.27
C VAL A 309 1.16 10.31 11.14
N ILE A 310 2.49 10.51 11.19
CA ILE A 310 3.40 9.96 10.18
C ILE A 310 3.39 8.43 10.14
N GLY A 311 3.17 7.77 11.29
CA GLY A 311 3.03 6.31 11.35
C GLY A 311 1.67 5.80 10.89
N GLU A 312 0.64 6.65 10.87
CA GLU A 312 -0.71 6.28 10.41
C GLU A 312 -0.81 6.17 8.88
N VAL A 313 0.11 6.80 8.14
CA VAL A 313 0.18 6.74 6.67
C VAL A 313 0.85 5.45 6.18
N ILE A 314 1.59 4.76 7.05
CA ILE A 314 2.49 3.66 6.67
C ILE A 314 1.75 2.30 6.78
N PRO A 315 1.53 1.57 5.67
CA PRO A 315 0.89 0.25 5.68
C PRO A 315 1.55 -0.78 6.61
N SER A 316 2.89 -0.83 6.67
CA SER A 316 3.60 -1.79 7.50
C SER A 316 3.24 -1.68 8.99
N ARG A 317 2.98 -0.46 9.48
CA ARG A 317 2.55 -0.20 10.86
C ARG A 317 1.23 -0.88 11.18
N TRP A 318 0.24 -0.78 10.29
CA TRP A 318 -1.09 -1.36 10.49
C TRP A 318 -1.03 -2.89 10.42
N ALA A 319 -0.28 -3.42 9.46
CA ALA A 319 -0.08 -4.86 9.31
C ALA A 319 0.68 -5.46 10.52
N PHE A 320 1.75 -4.80 10.98
CA PHE A 320 2.53 -5.27 12.12
C PHE A 320 1.75 -5.22 13.43
N GLU A 321 1.02 -4.13 13.71
CA GLU A 321 0.15 -4.05 14.89
C GLU A 321 -0.94 -5.14 14.84
N ALA A 322 -1.57 -5.33 13.68
CA ALA A 322 -2.58 -6.37 13.52
C ALA A 322 -1.99 -7.75 13.83
N LEU A 323 -0.78 -8.03 13.36
CA LEU A 323 -0.10 -9.31 13.56
C LEU A 323 0.29 -9.52 15.04
N ALA A 324 0.91 -8.52 15.67
CA ALA A 324 1.34 -8.59 17.06
C ALA A 324 0.16 -8.76 18.02
N VAL A 325 -0.86 -7.90 17.90
CA VAL A 325 -2.04 -7.92 18.77
C VAL A 325 -2.84 -9.19 18.57
N SER A 326 -3.10 -9.58 17.31
CA SER A 326 -3.90 -10.78 17.03
C SER A 326 -3.19 -12.06 17.43
N SER A 327 -1.86 -12.12 17.30
CA SER A 327 -1.06 -13.27 17.76
C SER A 327 -0.99 -13.38 19.27
N TYR A 328 -1.03 -12.27 19.98
CA TYR A 328 -1.13 -12.30 21.43
C TYR A 328 -2.53 -12.66 21.93
N MET A 329 -3.58 -12.12 21.31
CA MET A 329 -4.96 -12.27 21.76
C MET A 329 -5.58 -13.62 21.40
N TYR A 330 -5.43 -14.03 20.14
CA TYR A 330 -6.19 -15.14 19.57
C TYR A 330 -5.38 -16.45 19.53
N ASN A 331 -4.18 -16.49 20.10
CA ASN A 331 -3.44 -17.74 20.15
C ASN A 331 -4.20 -18.78 21.01
N PRO A 332 -4.03 -20.09 20.72
CA PRO A 332 -4.75 -21.15 21.41
C PRO A 332 -4.62 -21.17 22.94
N TYR A 333 -3.59 -20.53 23.52
CA TYR A 333 -3.45 -20.42 24.98
C TYR A 333 -4.16 -19.19 25.52
N MET A 334 -3.79 -17.98 25.07
CA MET A 334 -4.32 -16.72 25.60
C MET A 334 -5.80 -16.50 25.31
N LYS A 335 -6.39 -17.14 24.29
CA LYS A 335 -7.85 -17.06 24.06
C LYS A 335 -8.69 -17.43 25.30
N HIS A 336 -8.15 -18.26 26.19
CA HIS A 336 -8.80 -18.69 27.43
C HIS A 336 -8.67 -17.66 28.57
N PHE A 337 -7.61 -16.85 28.55
CA PHE A 337 -7.22 -15.98 29.67
C PHE A 337 -7.31 -14.49 29.36
N PHE A 338 -7.36 -14.11 28.08
CA PHE A 338 -7.13 -12.73 27.65
C PHE A 338 -8.12 -11.74 28.29
N ASP A 339 -9.41 -12.06 28.35
CA ASP A 339 -10.42 -11.15 28.87
C ASP A 339 -10.30 -10.93 30.38
N ASP A 340 -9.97 -11.99 31.14
CA ASP A 340 -9.75 -11.88 32.58
C ASP A 340 -8.40 -11.25 32.92
N GLU A 341 -7.32 -11.61 32.22
CA GLU A 341 -6.00 -10.97 32.36
C GLU A 341 -6.09 -9.48 32.05
N LYS A 342 -6.89 -9.09 31.06
CA LYS A 342 -7.16 -7.69 30.71
C LYS A 342 -7.82 -6.95 31.86
N GLU A 343 -8.93 -7.45 32.41
CA GLU A 343 -9.63 -6.74 33.50
C GLU A 343 -8.83 -6.77 34.82
N LYS A 344 -8.11 -7.87 35.09
CA LYS A 344 -7.14 -7.96 36.19
C LYS A 344 -6.06 -6.90 36.05
N PHE A 345 -5.39 -6.84 34.89
CA PHE A 345 -4.33 -5.86 34.64
C PHE A 345 -4.87 -4.44 34.71
N ARG A 346 -6.05 -4.18 34.14
CA ARG A 346 -6.70 -2.86 34.23
C ARG A 346 -6.93 -2.45 35.68
N ALA A 347 -7.48 -3.33 36.51
CA ALA A 347 -7.68 -3.04 37.93
C ALA A 347 -6.34 -2.80 38.66
N GLN A 348 -5.32 -3.60 38.37
CA GLN A 348 -3.98 -3.44 38.96
C GLN A 348 -3.29 -2.15 38.52
N TYR A 349 -3.36 -1.78 37.24
CA TYR A 349 -2.80 -0.53 36.72
C TYR A 349 -3.43 0.68 37.40
N TYR A 350 -4.77 0.70 37.50
CA TYR A 350 -5.47 1.81 38.14
C TYR A 350 -5.21 1.88 39.65
N ARG A 351 -4.89 0.76 40.30
CA ARG A 351 -4.58 0.69 41.72
C ARG A 351 -3.12 1.04 42.03
N LEU A 352 -2.19 0.29 41.46
CA LEU A 352 -0.75 0.35 41.78
C LEU A 352 0.01 1.41 40.97
N GLY A 353 -0.60 1.96 39.92
CA GLY A 353 0.00 3.02 39.13
C GLY A 353 -0.78 4.31 39.27
N TYR A 354 -2.03 4.30 38.81
CA TYR A 354 -2.83 5.51 38.68
C TYR A 354 -3.25 6.10 40.04
N LEU A 355 -3.80 5.29 40.94
CA LEU A 355 -4.24 5.72 42.26
C LEU A 355 -3.06 6.06 43.16
N GLU A 356 -1.99 5.26 43.16
CA GLU A 356 -0.75 5.58 43.88
C GLU A 356 -0.16 6.93 43.46
N GLU A 357 -0.18 7.27 42.17
CA GLU A 357 0.23 8.61 41.71
C GLU A 357 -0.68 9.70 42.28
N LEU A 358 -2.00 9.53 42.22
CA LEU A 358 -2.94 10.52 42.74
C LEU A 358 -2.78 10.71 44.25
N GLN A 359 -2.57 9.63 45.00
CA GLN A 359 -2.26 9.67 46.43
C GLN A 359 -0.91 10.35 46.68
N SER A 360 0.11 10.08 45.87
CA SER A 360 1.41 10.75 45.96
C SER A 360 1.30 12.26 45.72
N GLN A 361 0.52 12.70 44.71
CA GLN A 361 0.22 14.12 44.50
C GLN A 361 -0.53 14.73 45.68
N MET A 362 -1.49 13.98 46.26
CA MET A 362 -2.29 14.40 47.41
C MET A 362 -1.44 14.59 48.67
N GLU A 363 -0.60 13.62 49.01
CA GLU A 363 0.28 13.68 50.18
C GLU A 363 1.34 14.77 50.02
N THR A 364 1.88 14.96 48.81
CA THR A 364 2.84 16.03 48.54
C THR A 364 2.18 17.41 48.68
N ALA A 365 0.96 17.58 48.15
CA ALA A 365 0.20 18.82 48.29
C ALA A 365 -0.15 19.14 49.76
N GLN A 366 -0.44 18.11 50.56
CA GLN A 366 -0.66 18.26 52.00
C GLN A 366 0.61 18.73 52.72
N ASP A 367 1.77 18.15 52.41
CA ASP A 367 3.06 18.55 52.99
C ASP A 367 3.45 20.00 52.60
N GLU A 368 3.24 20.38 51.33
CA GLU A 368 3.42 21.75 50.85
C GLU A 368 2.52 22.73 51.62
N TYR A 369 1.22 22.44 51.68
CA TYR A 369 0.25 23.28 52.38
C TYR A 369 0.56 23.46 53.87
N LEU A 370 1.03 22.41 54.55
CA LEU A 370 1.42 22.50 55.96
C LEU A 370 2.67 23.38 56.18
N LYS A 371 3.54 23.53 55.17
CA LYS A 371 4.77 24.33 55.25
C LYS A 371 4.57 25.78 54.84
N THR A 372 3.80 26.03 53.78
CA THR A 372 3.70 27.34 53.12
C THR A 372 2.31 27.94 53.16
N GLY A 373 1.28 27.18 53.53
CA GLY A 373 -0.12 27.57 53.49
C GLY A 373 -0.76 27.46 52.09
N GLU A 374 0.00 27.06 51.06
CA GLU A 374 -0.47 26.90 49.68
C GLU A 374 0.13 25.65 49.05
N ALA A 375 -0.67 24.88 48.32
CA ALA A 375 -0.20 23.74 47.52
C ALA A 375 0.04 24.17 46.07
N ASP A 376 1.01 23.54 45.39
CA ASP A 376 1.28 23.83 43.98
C ASP A 376 0.04 23.52 43.10
N PHE A 377 -0.38 24.53 42.33
CA PHE A 377 -1.45 24.44 41.34
C PHE A 377 -1.26 23.25 40.38
N SER A 378 -0.02 22.92 40.03
CA SER A 378 0.29 21.81 39.13
C SER A 378 -0.18 20.46 39.68
N ARG A 379 -0.16 20.28 41.01
CA ARG A 379 -0.59 19.07 41.74
C ARG A 379 -2.11 18.95 41.76
N LEU A 380 -2.78 20.06 42.10
CA LEU A 380 -4.23 20.20 42.07
C LEU A 380 -4.78 19.83 40.70
N GLU A 381 -4.14 20.31 39.63
CA GLU A 381 -4.55 20.04 38.26
C GLU A 381 -4.42 18.55 37.89
N VAL A 382 -3.37 17.85 38.37
CA VAL A 382 -3.21 16.41 38.16
C VAL A 382 -4.33 15.63 38.85
N ILE A 383 -4.66 15.99 40.09
CA ILE A 383 -5.75 15.36 40.84
C ILE A 383 -7.09 15.63 40.14
N ARG A 384 -7.35 16.89 39.79
CA ARG A 384 -8.58 17.34 39.12
C ARG A 384 -8.81 16.62 37.79
N THR A 385 -7.78 16.50 36.96
CA THR A 385 -7.88 15.82 35.67
C THR A 385 -7.92 14.29 35.81
N GLY A 386 -7.39 13.74 36.90
CA GLY A 386 -7.35 12.30 37.13
C GLY A 386 -8.63 11.71 37.73
N LEU A 387 -9.34 12.46 38.58
CA LEU A 387 -10.56 12.02 39.25
C LEU A 387 -11.65 11.49 38.30
N PRO A 388 -11.97 12.12 37.15
CA PRO A 388 -12.98 11.61 36.23
C PRO A 388 -12.63 10.22 35.66
N ALA A 389 -11.34 9.97 35.38
CA ALA A 389 -10.90 8.68 34.86
C ALA A 389 -10.99 7.59 35.93
N LEU A 390 -10.61 7.92 37.18
CA LEU A 390 -10.75 7.01 38.32
C LEU A 390 -12.22 6.66 38.56
N THR A 391 -13.09 7.66 38.65
CA THR A 391 -14.55 7.52 38.83
C THR A 391 -15.17 6.59 37.79
N ARG A 392 -14.81 6.78 36.51
CA ARG A 392 -15.31 5.94 35.41
C ARG A 392 -14.87 4.49 35.52
N VAL A 393 -13.67 4.23 36.04
CA VAL A 393 -13.14 2.86 36.16
C VAL A 393 -13.70 2.18 37.40
N THR A 394 -13.87 2.90 38.50
CA THR A 394 -14.43 2.34 39.75
C THR A 394 -15.95 2.29 39.75
N GLU A 395 -16.60 2.99 38.82
CA GLU A 395 -18.08 3.15 38.76
C GLU A 395 -18.64 3.77 40.06
N MET A 396 -17.85 4.62 40.70
CA MET A 396 -18.26 5.39 41.88
C MET A 396 -19.06 6.63 41.48
N GLU A 397 -19.74 7.24 42.45
CA GLU A 397 -20.30 8.57 42.28
C GLU A 397 -19.20 9.61 42.04
N THR A 398 -19.50 10.62 41.25
CA THR A 398 -18.56 11.70 40.95
C THR A 398 -18.10 12.37 42.23
N PHE A 399 -16.79 12.60 42.35
CA PHE A 399 -16.21 13.26 43.51
C PHE A 399 -16.91 14.62 43.76
N PRO A 400 -17.50 14.83 44.95
CA PRO A 400 -18.43 15.94 45.17
C PRO A 400 -17.74 17.27 45.50
N VAL A 401 -16.46 17.26 45.88
CA VAL A 401 -15.73 18.46 46.34
C VAL A 401 -14.91 19.07 45.19
N PRO A 402 -15.03 20.38 44.92
CA PRO A 402 -14.17 21.06 43.94
C PRO A 402 -12.70 21.04 44.35
N VAL A 403 -11.82 20.79 43.38
CA VAL A 403 -10.35 20.75 43.57
C VAL A 403 -9.74 22.05 43.09
N ASP A 404 -10.17 23.18 43.68
CA ASP A 404 -9.73 24.53 43.28
C ASP A 404 -8.64 25.08 44.22
N SER A 405 -8.74 24.78 45.52
CA SER A 405 -7.78 25.19 46.54
C SER A 405 -7.59 24.07 47.56
N TRP A 406 -6.36 23.92 48.07
CA TRP A 406 -6.09 22.91 49.08
C TRP A 406 -6.73 23.26 50.44
N SER A 407 -7.31 22.27 51.11
CA SER A 407 -7.87 22.40 52.46
C SER A 407 -7.84 21.06 53.20
N GLY A 408 -7.90 21.11 54.54
CA GLY A 408 -7.98 19.89 55.35
C GLY A 408 -9.21 19.04 55.05
N ASP A 409 -10.34 19.69 54.75
CA ASP A 409 -11.58 19.00 54.36
C ASP A 409 -11.44 18.31 53.00
N LEU A 410 -10.76 18.96 52.04
CA LEU A 410 -10.46 18.36 50.74
C LEU A 410 -9.56 17.14 50.90
N TYR A 411 -8.53 17.20 51.76
CA TYR A 411 -7.66 16.05 52.06
C TYR A 411 -8.47 14.87 52.61
N GLN A 412 -9.32 15.09 53.62
CA GLN A 412 -10.14 14.02 54.20
C GLN A 412 -11.13 13.43 53.17
N ALA A 413 -11.72 14.27 52.33
CA ALA A 413 -12.61 13.82 51.27
C ALA A 413 -11.87 12.98 50.21
N LEU A 414 -10.69 13.43 49.77
CA LEU A 414 -9.85 12.71 48.80
C LEU A 414 -9.34 11.38 49.38
N ASP A 415 -8.85 11.36 50.61
CA ASP A 415 -8.38 10.14 51.29
C ASP A 415 -9.49 9.10 51.42
N GLY A 416 -10.69 9.52 51.85
CA GLY A 416 -11.87 8.65 51.90
C GLY A 416 -12.25 8.09 50.52
N TYR A 417 -12.26 8.94 49.50
CA TYR A 417 -12.56 8.56 48.12
C TYR A 417 -11.53 7.56 47.57
N PHE A 418 -10.24 7.81 47.79
CA PHE A 418 -9.15 6.95 47.35
C PHE A 418 -9.12 5.60 48.07
N LYS A 419 -9.42 5.54 49.38
CA LYS A 419 -9.58 4.28 50.12
C LYS A 419 -10.73 3.44 49.57
N GLN A 420 -11.85 4.08 49.22
CA GLN A 420 -12.98 3.38 48.60
C GLN A 420 -12.62 2.87 47.20
N ALA A 421 -11.93 3.69 46.39
CA ALA A 421 -11.42 3.30 45.09
C ALA A 421 -10.45 2.10 45.17
N ASP A 422 -9.50 2.11 46.12
CA ASP A 422 -8.58 0.99 46.35
C ASP A 422 -9.33 -0.30 46.67
N LYS A 423 -10.33 -0.26 47.56
CA LYS A 423 -11.15 -1.42 47.92
C LYS A 423 -11.89 -2.01 46.71
N ILE A 424 -12.45 -1.16 45.85
CA ILE A 424 -13.15 -1.59 44.62
C ILE A 424 -12.17 -2.24 43.64
N LEU A 425 -11.04 -1.58 43.36
CA LEU A 425 -10.03 -2.07 42.43
C LEU A 425 -9.38 -3.36 42.91
N SER A 426 -9.09 -3.46 44.22
CA SER A 426 -8.57 -4.66 44.87
C SER A 426 -9.54 -5.84 44.74
N ARG A 427 -10.83 -5.63 45.06
CA ARG A 427 -11.87 -6.67 44.90
C ARG A 427 -11.99 -7.11 43.44
N ARG A 428 -11.97 -6.17 42.48
CA ARG A 428 -12.06 -6.48 41.05
C ARG A 428 -10.85 -7.28 40.56
N SER A 429 -9.63 -6.88 40.95
CA SER A 429 -8.41 -7.62 40.64
C SER A 429 -8.43 -9.04 41.20
N LEU A 430 -8.90 -9.22 42.44
CA LEU A 430 -9.00 -10.53 43.08
C LEU A 430 -10.03 -11.42 42.40
N HIS A 431 -11.19 -10.86 42.04
CA HIS A 431 -12.24 -11.57 41.30
C HIS A 431 -11.70 -12.19 40.00
N HIS A 432 -11.02 -11.40 39.16
CA HIS A 432 -10.44 -11.93 37.91
C HIS A 432 -9.24 -12.85 38.14
N THR A 433 -8.54 -12.73 39.28
CA THR A 433 -7.50 -13.70 39.64
C THR A 433 -8.11 -15.07 39.92
N HIS A 434 -9.22 -15.13 40.65
CA HIS A 434 -9.97 -16.37 40.86
C HIS A 434 -10.57 -16.94 39.58
N ALA A 435 -11.03 -16.09 38.65
CA ALA A 435 -11.52 -16.53 37.33
C ALA A 435 -10.40 -17.18 36.51
N ILE A 436 -9.20 -16.58 36.47
CA ILE A 436 -8.02 -17.16 35.81
C ILE A 436 -7.64 -18.49 36.44
N ASP A 437 -7.62 -18.58 37.78
CA ASP A 437 -7.32 -19.82 38.48
C ASP A 437 -8.36 -20.91 38.22
N HIS A 438 -9.64 -20.53 38.07
CA HIS A 438 -10.71 -21.45 37.68
C HIS A 438 -10.47 -22.04 36.30
N VAL A 439 -10.23 -21.19 35.29
CA VAL A 439 -9.94 -21.64 33.92
C VAL A 439 -8.66 -22.49 33.88
N ASN A 440 -7.64 -22.13 34.67
CA ASN A 440 -6.43 -22.95 34.79
C ASN A 440 -6.75 -24.33 35.37
N ARG A 441 -7.60 -24.44 36.40
CA ARG A 441 -8.03 -25.73 36.96
C ARG A 441 -8.80 -26.56 35.94
N GLU A 442 -9.76 -25.96 35.24
CA GLU A 442 -10.51 -26.66 34.19
C GLU A 442 -9.58 -27.24 33.11
N LEU A 443 -8.61 -26.45 32.64
CA LEU A 443 -7.64 -26.91 31.64
C LEU A 443 -6.66 -27.95 32.20
N LEU A 444 -6.32 -27.88 33.49
CA LEU A 444 -5.52 -28.90 34.17
C LEU A 444 -6.28 -30.23 34.27
N ASP A 445 -7.58 -30.18 34.58
CA ASP A 445 -8.44 -31.37 34.67
C ASP A 445 -8.67 -31.98 33.27
N GLU A 446 -8.82 -31.16 32.23
CA GLU A 446 -9.05 -31.62 30.86
C GLU A 446 -7.78 -32.19 30.20
N LYS A 447 -6.62 -31.52 30.37
CA LYS A 447 -5.39 -31.81 29.60
C LYS A 447 -4.25 -32.39 30.43
N GLY A 448 -4.38 -32.40 31.76
CA GLY A 448 -3.29 -32.68 32.67
C GLY A 448 -2.23 -31.56 32.71
N ARG A 449 -1.33 -31.65 33.69
CA ARG A 449 -0.24 -30.68 33.90
C ARG A 449 0.67 -30.54 32.67
N GLU A 450 1.09 -31.66 32.09
CA GLU A 450 1.97 -31.62 30.91
C GLU A 450 1.26 -31.06 29.67
N GLY A 451 -0.02 -31.38 29.49
CA GLY A 451 -0.83 -30.86 28.39
C GLY A 451 -1.01 -29.34 28.46
N LEU A 452 -1.26 -28.79 29.66
CA LEU A 452 -1.34 -27.33 29.85
C LEU A 452 0.01 -26.64 29.62
N LEU A 453 1.12 -27.24 30.09
CA LEU A 453 2.45 -26.70 29.83
C LEU A 453 2.80 -26.73 28.34
N ALA A 454 2.45 -27.80 27.62
CA ALA A 454 2.63 -27.89 26.18
C ALA A 454 1.77 -26.87 25.42
N LEU A 455 0.51 -26.68 25.85
CA LEU A 455 -0.38 -25.66 25.30
C LEU A 455 0.25 -24.26 25.39
N LYS A 456 0.82 -23.91 26.55
CA LYS A 456 1.52 -22.64 26.74
C LYS A 456 2.82 -22.57 25.91
N ARG A 457 3.69 -23.58 26.00
CA ARG A 457 5.00 -23.62 25.32
C ARG A 457 4.90 -23.49 23.80
N ASN A 458 3.84 -24.04 23.20
CA ASN A 458 3.68 -24.09 21.75
C ASN A 458 2.85 -22.93 21.17
N ASN A 459 2.19 -22.12 21.99
CA ASN A 459 1.24 -21.12 21.49
C ASN A 459 1.42 -19.72 22.07
N HIS A 460 2.10 -19.60 23.21
CA HIS A 460 2.40 -18.33 23.84
C HIS A 460 3.86 -17.96 23.61
N ASN A 461 4.20 -16.67 23.51
CA ASN A 461 5.58 -16.19 23.40
C ASN A 461 5.84 -15.08 24.41
N LEU A 462 6.90 -15.23 25.22
CA LEU A 462 7.20 -14.31 26.31
C LEU A 462 7.68 -12.94 25.80
N PHE A 463 8.45 -12.92 24.71
CA PHE A 463 8.98 -11.69 24.13
C PHE A 463 7.91 -10.86 23.41
N LEU A 464 6.94 -11.53 22.77
CA LEU A 464 5.75 -10.89 22.22
C LEU A 464 4.89 -10.32 23.34
N GLN A 465 4.70 -11.06 24.43
CA GLN A 465 4.01 -10.57 25.62
C GLN A 465 4.70 -9.31 26.17
N GLU A 466 6.01 -9.36 26.36
CA GLU A 466 6.81 -8.22 26.82
C GLU A 466 6.66 -7.02 25.88
N LEU A 467 6.67 -7.23 24.56
CA LEU A 467 6.51 -6.17 23.56
C LEU A 467 5.15 -5.47 23.67
N VAL A 468 4.05 -6.23 23.68
CA VAL A 468 2.69 -5.66 23.66
C VAL A 468 2.28 -5.07 25.02
N LEU A 469 2.86 -5.57 26.11
CA LEU A 469 2.66 -5.04 27.46
C LEU A 469 3.68 -3.94 27.83
N ASN A 470 4.80 -3.86 27.10
CA ASN A 470 5.93 -2.98 27.40
C ASN A 470 6.46 -3.17 28.84
N THR A 471 6.55 -4.43 29.32
CA THR A 471 6.95 -4.73 30.71
C THR A 471 8.40 -4.40 31.04
N SER A 472 9.25 -4.13 30.03
CA SER A 472 10.61 -3.62 30.23
C SER A 472 10.67 -2.13 30.58
N SER A 473 9.53 -1.41 30.59
CA SER A 473 9.51 -0.01 31.04
C SER A 473 9.73 0.10 32.55
N SER A 474 10.61 1.01 32.98
CA SER A 474 10.88 1.28 34.40
C SER A 474 9.72 1.98 35.13
N HIS A 475 8.78 2.58 34.40
CA HIS A 475 7.66 3.33 34.96
C HIS A 475 6.35 2.86 34.34
N MET A 476 5.32 2.64 35.16
CA MET A 476 3.98 2.25 34.68
C MET A 476 3.26 3.37 33.91
N TYR A 477 3.54 4.62 34.26
CA TYR A 477 2.92 5.80 33.68
C TYR A 477 3.93 6.94 33.55
N ARG A 478 3.49 8.02 32.91
CA ARG A 478 4.16 9.31 32.91
C ARG A 478 3.12 10.41 33.06
N VAL A 479 3.44 11.45 33.82
CA VAL A 479 2.59 12.64 33.90
C VAL A 479 3.02 13.63 32.80
N LYS A 480 2.08 14.04 31.95
CA LYS A 480 2.30 15.06 30.92
C LYS A 480 1.13 16.03 30.84
N ASP A 481 1.46 17.31 30.94
CA ASP A 481 0.49 18.42 30.99
C ASP A 481 -0.66 18.10 31.95
N HIS A 482 -0.28 17.71 33.18
CA HIS A 482 -1.13 17.30 34.29
C HIS A 482 -1.93 16.00 34.08
N VAL A 483 -1.80 15.31 32.94
CA VAL A 483 -2.51 14.04 32.68
C VAL A 483 -1.59 12.84 32.92
N ILE A 484 -2.10 11.84 33.65
CA ILE A 484 -1.42 10.54 33.82
C ILE A 484 -1.63 9.70 32.54
N VAL A 485 -0.54 9.41 31.84
CA VAL A 485 -0.54 8.64 30.59
C VAL A 485 0.09 7.25 30.83
N PRO A 486 -0.57 6.15 30.47
CA PRO A 486 0.00 4.80 30.60
C PRO A 486 1.23 4.63 29.70
N LYS A 487 2.26 3.96 30.22
CA LYS A 487 3.41 3.47 29.43
C LYS A 487 3.40 1.95 29.26
N VAL A 488 2.64 1.23 30.07
CA VAL A 488 2.56 -0.23 30.07
C VAL A 488 1.13 -0.71 29.80
N GLY A 489 1.00 -1.92 29.27
CA GLY A 489 -0.28 -2.60 29.10
C GLY A 489 -1.25 -1.95 28.14
N ALA A 490 -0.77 -1.25 27.11
CA ALA A 490 -1.61 -0.58 26.11
C ALA A 490 -2.62 -1.54 25.44
N ILE A 491 -2.28 -2.83 25.34
CA ILE A 491 -3.17 -3.90 24.85
C ILE A 491 -4.35 -4.22 25.78
N TYR A 492 -4.24 -3.92 27.07
CA TYR A 492 -5.27 -4.19 28.06
C TYR A 492 -6.10 -2.96 28.44
N LEU A 493 -5.56 -1.77 28.23
CA LEU A 493 -6.23 -0.51 28.53
C LEU A 493 -7.16 -0.09 27.39
N GLU A 494 -8.30 0.52 27.74
CA GLU A 494 -9.17 1.13 26.72
C GLU A 494 -8.56 2.46 26.22
N PRO A 495 -8.52 2.70 24.90
CA PRO A 495 -7.96 3.94 24.38
C PRO A 495 -8.83 5.13 24.75
N VAL A 496 -8.19 6.25 25.08
CA VAL A 496 -8.88 7.50 25.49
C VAL A 496 -9.54 8.18 24.28
N SER A 497 -8.94 8.06 23.10
CA SER A 497 -9.39 8.72 21.87
C SER A 497 -10.55 7.98 21.20
N GLN A 498 -11.56 8.75 20.76
CA GLN A 498 -12.76 8.22 20.09
C GLN A 498 -12.78 8.47 18.57
N ASN A 499 -11.68 8.94 17.99
CA ASN A 499 -11.56 9.26 16.56
C ASN A 499 -10.85 8.16 15.75
N GLY A 500 -10.77 6.94 16.29
CA GLY A 500 -10.09 5.81 15.66
C GLY A 500 -8.57 5.77 15.92
N ARG A 501 -7.97 6.84 16.43
CA ARG A 501 -6.58 6.85 16.88
C ARG A 501 -6.50 6.20 18.26
N ALA A 502 -5.41 5.49 18.52
CA ALA A 502 -5.19 4.83 19.80
C ALA A 502 -3.70 4.58 20.03
N PRO A 503 -3.29 4.27 21.26
CA PRO A 503 -1.98 3.72 21.54
C PRO A 503 -1.64 2.52 20.66
N PHE A 504 -0.34 2.33 20.45
CA PHE A 504 0.16 1.19 19.71
C PHE A 504 -0.10 -0.10 20.50
N TYR A 505 -0.49 -1.16 19.81
CA TYR A 505 -0.88 -2.45 20.37
C TYR A 505 -2.22 -2.50 21.15
N SER A 506 -3.01 -1.43 21.16
CA SER A 506 -4.37 -1.50 21.75
C SER A 506 -5.22 -2.59 21.10
N HIS A 507 -5.88 -3.43 21.91
CA HIS A 507 -6.74 -4.53 21.45
C HIS A 507 -7.99 -4.09 20.68
N ARG A 508 -8.44 -2.85 20.91
CA ARG A 508 -9.59 -2.24 20.26
C ARG A 508 -9.31 -0.79 19.88
N LYS A 509 -10.02 -0.31 18.86
CA LYS A 509 -10.03 1.08 18.42
C LYS A 509 -11.46 1.61 18.55
N ILE A 510 -11.61 2.86 19.00
CA ILE A 510 -12.92 3.48 19.24
C ILE A 510 -13.16 4.53 18.16
N LEU A 511 -14.24 4.36 17.39
CA LEU A 511 -14.67 5.31 16.36
C LEU A 511 -16.09 5.79 16.69
N GLY A 512 -16.19 6.95 17.31
CA GLY A 512 -17.43 7.45 17.91
C GLY A 512 -17.95 6.48 18.96
N LYS A 513 -19.12 5.86 18.68
CA LYS A 513 -19.74 4.86 19.56
C LYS A 513 -19.26 3.42 19.29
N TRP A 514 -18.60 3.19 18.16
CA TRP A 514 -18.22 1.85 17.72
C TRP A 514 -16.90 1.43 18.37
N LYS A 515 -16.91 0.31 19.10
CA LYS A 515 -15.71 -0.36 19.62
C LYS A 515 -15.33 -1.50 18.67
N ILE A 516 -14.29 -1.31 17.87
CA ILE A 516 -13.89 -2.25 16.82
C ILE A 516 -12.61 -2.98 17.26
N PRO A 517 -12.55 -4.33 17.21
CA PRO A 517 -11.32 -5.07 17.47
C PRO A 517 -10.18 -4.62 16.55
N ALA A 518 -8.97 -4.58 17.08
CA ALA A 518 -7.79 -4.06 16.37
C ALA A 518 -7.52 -4.78 15.04
N LEU A 519 -7.74 -6.10 14.99
CA LEU A 519 -7.62 -6.88 13.75
C LEU A 519 -8.46 -6.28 12.61
N TRP A 520 -9.77 -6.14 12.83
CA TRP A 520 -10.70 -5.67 11.81
C TRP A 520 -10.51 -4.19 11.50
N TYR A 521 -10.20 -3.38 12.51
CA TYR A 521 -9.91 -1.97 12.29
C TYR A 521 -8.67 -1.78 11.41
N ASN A 522 -7.57 -2.48 11.71
CA ASN A 522 -6.33 -2.38 10.96
C ASN A 522 -6.48 -2.90 9.53
N LEU A 523 -7.19 -4.02 9.34
CA LEU A 523 -7.54 -4.53 8.01
C LEU A 523 -8.42 -3.55 7.22
N SER A 524 -9.36 -2.87 7.89
CA SER A 524 -10.21 -1.86 7.25
C SER A 524 -9.41 -0.64 6.80
N VAL A 525 -8.41 -0.21 7.59
CA VAL A 525 -7.50 0.87 7.20
C VAL A 525 -6.63 0.46 6.01
N LEU A 526 -6.08 -0.76 6.00
CA LEU A 526 -5.37 -1.29 4.82
C LEU A 526 -6.28 -1.37 3.59
N GLY A 527 -7.54 -1.78 3.77
CA GLY A 527 -8.54 -1.77 2.71
C GLY A 527 -8.84 -0.36 2.20
N LEU A 528 -8.96 0.63 3.08
CA LEU A 528 -9.12 2.03 2.71
C LEU A 528 -7.90 2.53 1.92
N MET A 529 -6.68 2.22 2.37
CA MET A 529 -5.45 2.52 1.62
C MET A 529 -5.47 1.88 0.23
N ALA A 530 -5.90 0.62 0.11
CA ALA A 530 -6.06 -0.05 -1.18
C ALA A 530 -7.08 0.67 -2.09
N VAL A 531 -8.22 1.11 -1.55
CA VAL A 531 -9.21 1.89 -2.32
C VAL A 531 -8.62 3.22 -2.78
N LEU A 532 -7.97 3.97 -1.90
CA LEU A 532 -7.37 5.27 -2.23
C LEU A 532 -6.27 5.14 -3.29
N THR A 533 -5.38 4.15 -3.16
CA THR A 533 -4.33 3.88 -4.14
C THR A 533 -4.91 3.40 -5.48
N SER A 534 -5.98 2.60 -5.44
CA SER A 534 -6.71 2.21 -6.66
C SER A 534 -7.32 3.43 -7.36
N LEU A 535 -7.96 4.35 -6.63
CA LEU A 535 -8.47 5.58 -7.20
C LEU A 535 -7.34 6.42 -7.83
N ALA A 536 -6.20 6.55 -7.15
CA ALA A 536 -5.04 7.26 -7.69
C ALA A 536 -4.53 6.62 -9.01
N LEU A 537 -4.56 5.30 -9.11
CA LEU A 537 -4.22 4.54 -10.32
C LEU A 537 -5.23 4.80 -11.45
N PHE A 538 -6.54 4.74 -11.17
CA PHE A 538 -7.58 4.96 -12.19
C PHE A 538 -7.58 6.38 -12.75
N PHE A 539 -7.33 7.38 -11.91
CA PHE A 539 -7.27 8.80 -12.34
C PHE A 539 -5.90 9.22 -12.87
N GLU A 540 -4.93 8.31 -12.88
CA GLU A 540 -3.54 8.55 -13.29
C GLU A 540 -2.88 9.72 -12.54
N VAL A 541 -3.28 9.96 -11.28
CA VAL A 541 -2.90 11.19 -10.54
C VAL A 541 -1.39 11.37 -10.50
N PRO A 542 -0.58 10.38 -10.07
CA PRO A 542 0.87 10.58 -9.98
C PRO A 542 1.55 10.62 -11.36
N ALA A 543 1.01 9.88 -12.33
CA ALA A 543 1.52 9.87 -13.69
C ALA A 543 1.39 11.23 -14.39
N ARG A 544 0.36 12.03 -14.07
CA ARG A 544 0.16 13.39 -14.61
C ARG A 544 1.26 14.38 -14.16
N PHE A 545 1.81 14.20 -12.96
CA PHE A 545 2.85 15.09 -12.44
C PHE A 545 4.25 14.62 -12.83
N LEU A 546 4.47 13.31 -12.92
CA LEU A 546 5.80 12.72 -13.16
C LEU A 546 6.16 12.56 -14.64
N ARG A 547 5.17 12.44 -15.54
CA ARG A 547 5.44 12.45 -16.98
C ARG A 547 5.49 13.88 -17.49
N LYS A 548 6.66 14.30 -17.98
CA LYS A 548 6.72 15.44 -18.90
C LYS A 548 5.69 15.21 -20.01
N LYS A 549 4.87 16.23 -20.28
CA LYS A 549 4.07 16.26 -21.52
C LYS A 549 5.09 16.21 -22.65
N ASP A 550 5.11 15.11 -23.39
CA ASP A 550 5.69 15.11 -24.73
C ASP A 550 4.87 16.14 -25.52
N VAL A 551 5.45 17.33 -25.72
CA VAL A 551 4.94 18.39 -26.60
C VAL A 551 5.14 17.97 -28.04
#